data_AF-A0A959FD23-F1
#
_entry.id   AF-A0A959FD23-F1
#
_cell.length_a   1.000
_cell.length_b   1.000
_cell.length_c   1.000
_cell.angle_alpha   90.00
_cell.angle_beta   90.00
_cell.angle_gamma   90.00
#
_symmetry.space_group_name_H-M   'P 1'
#
loop_
_entity.id
_entity.type
_entity.pdbx_description
1 polymer ?
#
loop_
_entity_poly.entity_id
_entity_poly.type
_entity_poly.pdbx_seq_one_letter_code
_entity_poly.pdbx_strand_id
1 'polypeptide(L)'
;MQDQSKKKKGYYISLGISIGLPMGVPLGLIVGSLPIGMIIGLSFGLLTGRILENKYNATGIPLTPEEKSKQQWIYLLLLGIGVFILILLAAIYFKLKS
;
A
#
# COMPACT_ATOMS: atom_id res chain seq x y z
N MET A 1 -23.74 14.77 -18.32
CA MET A 1 -22.69 14.03 -19.05
C MET A 1 -21.43 14.12 -18.21
N GLN A 2 -21.09 13.08 -17.44
CA GLN A 2 -19.84 13.07 -16.68
C GLN A 2 -18.73 12.58 -17.62
N ASP A 3 -17.90 13.50 -18.07
CA ASP A 3 -16.62 13.20 -18.68
C ASP A 3 -15.70 12.61 -17.59
N GLN A 4 -15.84 11.31 -17.33
CA GLN A 4 -14.95 10.57 -16.46
C GLN A 4 -13.61 10.45 -17.19
N SER A 5 -12.76 11.47 -17.05
CA SER A 5 -11.37 11.43 -17.52
C SER A 5 -10.76 10.11 -17.02
N LYS A 6 -10.57 9.13 -17.90
CA LYS A 6 -10.01 7.83 -17.50
C LYS A 6 -8.73 8.09 -16.72
N LYS A 7 -8.65 7.56 -15.50
CA LYS A 7 -7.45 7.72 -14.67
C LYS A 7 -6.40 6.71 -15.09
N LYS A 8 -5.14 6.99 -14.78
CA LYS A 8 -4.07 6.01 -14.99
C LYS A 8 -4.32 4.78 -14.13
N LYS A 9 -3.95 3.61 -14.66
CA LYS A 9 -4.09 2.35 -13.94
C LYS A 9 -3.34 2.40 -12.61
N GLY A 10 -4.03 2.08 -11.52
CA GLY A 10 -3.49 2.08 -10.16
C GLY A 10 -3.72 3.36 -9.37
N TYR A 11 -4.39 4.37 -9.94
CA TYR A 11 -4.73 5.60 -9.24
C TYR A 11 -5.55 5.36 -7.96
N TYR A 12 -6.59 4.53 -8.04
CA TYR A 12 -7.45 4.25 -6.87
C TYR A 12 -6.75 3.32 -5.87
N ILE A 13 -5.87 2.45 -6.35
CA ILE A 13 -5.01 1.64 -5.47
C ILE A 13 -4.06 2.53 -4.67
N SER A 14 -3.37 3.48 -5.32
CA SER A 14 -2.50 4.42 -4.62
C SER A 14 -3.26 5.27 -3.61
N LEU A 15 -4.46 5.74 -3.98
CA LEU A 15 -5.29 6.55 -3.11
C LEU A 15 -5.77 5.74 -1.89
N GLY A 16 -6.15 4.48 -2.11
CA GLY A 16 -6.48 3.54 -1.05
C GLY A 16 -5.33 3.33 -0.07
N ILE A 17 -4.11 3.11 -0.56
CA ILE A 17 -2.91 2.99 0.30
C ILE A 17 -2.64 4.28 1.09
N SER A 18 -2.70 5.44 0.42
CA SER A 18 -2.46 6.75 1.04
C SER A 18 -3.42 7.07 2.18
N ILE A 19 -4.65 6.53 2.14
CA ILE A 19 -5.63 6.68 3.23
C ILE A 19 -5.48 5.55 4.26
N GLY A 20 -5.31 4.31 3.78
CA GLY A 20 -5.25 3.13 4.61
C GLY A 20 -4.06 3.11 5.55
N LEU A 21 -2.88 3.52 5.10
CA LEU A 21 -1.67 3.47 5.93
C LEU A 21 -1.74 4.45 7.13
N PRO A 22 -2.12 5.73 6.96
CA PRO A 22 -2.38 6.62 8.11
C PRO A 22 -3.51 6.13 9.01
N MET A 23 -4.56 5.51 8.46
CA MET A 23 -5.63 4.90 9.26
C MET A 23 -5.15 3.71 10.10
N GLY A 24 -4.11 3.01 9.65
CA GLY A 24 -3.52 1.89 10.39
C GLY A 24 -2.87 2.32 11.70
N VAL A 25 -2.39 3.57 11.80
CA VAL A 25 -1.73 4.09 13.01
C VAL A 25 -2.68 4.10 14.23
N PRO A 26 -3.85 4.77 14.20
CA PRO A 26 -4.78 4.74 15.33
C PRO A 26 -5.31 3.33 15.61
N LEU A 27 -5.52 2.49 14.59
CA LEU A 27 -5.90 1.09 14.78
C LEU A 27 -4.81 0.30 15.51
N GLY A 28 -3.53 0.57 15.22
CA GLY A 28 -2.40 -0.06 15.90
C GLY A 28 -2.27 0.37 17.35
N LEU A 29 -2.58 1.62 17.66
CA LEU A 29 -2.64 2.11 19.04
C LEU A 29 -3.76 1.40 19.83
N ILE A 30 -4.94 1.19 19.21
CA ILE A 30 -6.05 0.48 19.84
C ILE A 30 -5.71 -1.00 20.10
N VAL A 31 -5.06 -1.66 19.13
CA VAL A 31 -4.65 -3.07 19.24
C VAL A 31 -3.42 -3.25 20.14
N GLY A 32 -2.76 -2.16 20.56
CA GLY A 32 -1.52 -2.21 21.34
C GLY A 32 -0.29 -2.63 20.52
N SER A 33 -0.40 -2.63 19.19
CA SER A 33 0.67 -3.00 18.27
C SER A 33 0.59 -2.17 17.00
N LEU A 34 1.46 -1.15 16.94
CA LEU A 34 1.60 -0.28 15.77
C LEU A 34 1.83 -1.07 14.45
N PRO A 35 2.71 -2.11 14.43
CA PRO A 35 2.89 -2.94 13.23
C PRO A 35 1.61 -3.60 12.75
N ILE A 36 0.82 -4.17 13.68
CA ILE A 36 -0.45 -4.84 13.34
C ILE A 36 -1.45 -3.82 12.79
N GLY A 37 -1.53 -2.64 13.40
CA GLY A 37 -2.37 -1.54 12.91
C GLY A 37 -2.04 -1.12 11.48
N MET A 38 -0.75 -0.92 11.18
CA MET A 38 -0.30 -0.56 9.84
C MET A 38 -0.64 -1.65 8.80
N ILE A 39 -0.50 -2.94 9.16
CA ILE A 39 -0.88 -4.06 8.29
C ILE A 39 -2.38 -4.04 7.99
N ILE A 40 -3.21 -3.81 9.02
CA ILE A 40 -4.67 -3.72 8.86
C ILE A 40 -5.03 -2.54 7.96
N GLY A 41 -4.48 -1.36 8.25
CA GLY A 41 -4.73 -0.14 7.47
C GLY A 41 -4.30 -0.27 6.01
N LEU A 42 -3.11 -0.82 5.76
CA LEU A 42 -2.62 -1.08 4.40
C LEU A 42 -3.52 -2.07 3.66
N SER A 43 -3.89 -3.17 4.31
CA SER A 43 -4.76 -4.21 3.72
C SER A 43 -6.12 -3.64 3.34
N PHE A 44 -6.71 -2.85 4.23
CA PHE A 44 -7.98 -2.17 3.97
C PHE A 44 -7.88 -1.16 2.82
N GLY A 45 -6.82 -0.34 2.82
CA GLY A 45 -6.54 0.62 1.76
C GLY A 45 -6.36 -0.04 0.39
N LEU A 46 -5.58 -1.12 0.33
CA LEU A 46 -5.38 -1.91 -0.89
C LEU A 46 -6.67 -2.52 -1.40
N LEU A 47 -7.46 -3.15 -0.52
CA LEU A 47 -8.71 -3.80 -0.90
C LEU A 47 -9.70 -2.76 -1.46
N THR A 48 -9.90 -1.66 -0.74
CA THR A 48 -10.81 -0.59 -1.14
C THR A 48 -10.35 0.05 -2.44
N GLY A 49 -9.06 0.36 -2.56
CA GLY A 49 -8.47 0.92 -3.78
C GLY A 49 -8.63 0.00 -4.98
N ARG A 50 -8.49 -1.32 -4.80
CA ARG A 50 -8.69 -2.32 -5.86
C ARG A 50 -10.15 -2.44 -6.29
N ILE A 51 -11.08 -2.40 -5.33
CA ILE A 51 -12.52 -2.42 -5.62
C ILE A 51 -12.91 -1.16 -6.42
N LEU A 52 -12.43 0.02 -6.01
CA LEU A 52 -12.67 1.28 -6.73
C LEU A 52 -12.02 1.29 -8.11
N GLU A 53 -10.79 0.78 -8.24
CA GLU A 53 -10.11 0.67 -9.53
C GLU A 53 -10.91 -0.21 -10.50
N ASN A 54 -11.42 -1.35 -10.03
CA ASN A 54 -12.26 -2.23 -10.84
C ASN A 54 -13.62 -1.60 -11.18
N LYS A 55 -14.19 -0.78 -10.28
CA LYS A 55 -15.53 -0.20 -10.48
C LYS A 55 -15.51 1.04 -11.38
N TYR A 56 -14.50 1.90 -11.22
CA TYR A 56 -14.42 3.22 -11.87
C TYR A 56 -13.30 3.34 -12.89
N ASN A 57 -12.40 2.36 -12.99
CA ASN A 57 -11.23 2.43 -13.88
C ASN A 57 -10.84 1.06 -14.47
N ALA A 58 -11.81 0.16 -14.69
CA ALA A 58 -11.56 -1.18 -15.23
C ALA A 58 -10.75 -1.15 -16.54
N THR A 59 -11.00 -0.15 -17.39
CA THR A 59 -10.29 0.09 -18.66
C THR A 59 -9.44 1.37 -18.59
N GLY A 60 -8.85 1.64 -17.43
CA GLY A 60 -7.97 2.80 -17.20
C GLY A 60 -6.81 2.87 -18.18
N ILE A 61 -6.26 4.07 -18.33
CA ILE A 61 -5.16 4.31 -19.27
C ILE A 61 -3.98 3.43 -18.85
N PRO A 62 -3.50 2.51 -19.71
CA PRO A 62 -2.36 1.68 -19.39
C PRO A 62 -1.13 2.57 -19.18
N LEU A 63 -0.28 2.20 -18.23
CA LEU A 63 0.96 2.89 -17.99
C LEU A 63 1.87 2.75 -19.21
N THR A 64 2.58 3.82 -19.55
CA THR A 64 3.60 3.75 -20.60
C THR A 64 4.73 2.81 -20.15
N PRO A 65 5.45 2.16 -21.08
CA PRO A 65 6.54 1.25 -20.73
C PRO A 65 7.64 1.92 -19.89
N GLU A 66 7.86 3.23 -20.07
CA GLU A 66 8.77 4.02 -19.23
C GLU A 66 8.29 4.15 -17.77
N GLU A 67 6.99 4.44 -17.56
CA GLU A 67 6.41 4.55 -16.21
C GLU A 67 6.40 3.20 -15.50
N LYS A 68 6.20 2.10 -16.24
CA LYS A 68 6.20 0.73 -15.71
C LYS A 68 7.56 0.33 -15.13
N SER A 69 8.66 0.69 -15.81
CA SER A 69 10.02 0.40 -15.34
C SER A 69 10.34 1.13 -14.03
N LYS A 70 10.02 2.42 -13.97
CA LYS A 70 10.19 3.23 -12.75
C LYS A 70 9.34 2.72 -11.59
N GLN A 71 8.11 2.30 -11.88
CA GLN A 71 7.22 1.73 -10.87
C GLN A 71 7.67 0.35 -10.39
N GLN A 72 8.22 -0.49 -11.26
CA GLN A 72 8.83 -1.77 -10.85
C GLN A 72 10.01 -1.54 -9.91
N TRP A 73 10.85 -0.54 -10.18
CA TRP A 73 11.95 -0.17 -9.31
C TRP A 73 11.46 0.36 -7.95
N ILE A 74 10.43 1.20 -7.94
CA ILE A 74 9.80 1.69 -6.70
C ILE A 74 9.19 0.54 -5.89
N TYR A 75 8.50 -0.40 -6.53
CA TYR A 75 7.97 -1.59 -5.84
C TYR A 75 9.08 -2.48 -5.28
N LEU A 76 10.17 -2.68 -6.02
CA LEU A 76 11.35 -3.41 -5.53
C LEU A 76 11.99 -2.72 -4.33
N LEU A 77 12.08 -1.38 -4.36
CA LEU A 77 12.64 -0.58 -3.28
C LEU A 77 11.74 -0.64 -2.03
N LEU A 78 10.43 -0.48 -2.20
CA LEU A 78 9.42 -0.66 -1.13
C LEU A 78 9.44 -2.08 -0.55
N LEU A 79 9.55 -3.10 -1.40
CA LEU A 79 9.63 -4.49 -0.95
C LEU A 79 10.95 -4.73 -0.19
N GLY A 80 12.07 -4.21 -0.68
CA GLY A 80 13.35 -4.23 0.01
C GLY A 80 13.30 -3.55 1.39
N ILE A 81 12.69 -2.36 1.48
CA ILE A 81 12.45 -1.66 2.75
C ILE A 81 11.57 -2.49 3.67
N GLY A 82 10.47 -3.07 3.16
CA GLY A 82 9.57 -3.91 3.94
C GLY A 82 10.27 -5.14 4.53
N VAL A 83 11.08 -5.84 3.72
CA VAL A 83 11.89 -6.98 4.17
C VAL A 83 12.94 -6.54 5.18
N PHE A 84 13.60 -5.41 4.96
CA PHE A 84 14.59 -4.86 5.89
C PHE A 84 13.98 -4.52 7.26
N ILE A 85 12.79 -3.89 7.29
CA ILE A 85 12.05 -3.60 8.51
C ILE A 85 11.67 -4.90 9.24
N LEU A 86 11.23 -5.93 8.52
CA LEU A 86 10.91 -7.23 9.12
C LEU A 86 12.14 -7.89 9.75
N ILE A 87 13.29 -7.84 9.09
CA ILE A 87 14.56 -8.35 9.63
C ILE A 87 14.96 -7.59 10.89
N LEU A 88 14.85 -6.25 10.90
CA LEU A 88 15.12 -5.44 12.09
C LEU A 88 14.18 -5.78 13.25
N LEU A 89 12.88 -5.93 12.98
CA LEU A 89 11.91 -6.33 14.01
C LEU A 89 12.23 -7.73 14.57
N ALA A 90 12.60 -8.68 13.72
CA ALA A 90 13.01 -10.01 14.15
C ALA A 90 14.28 -9.95 15.02
N ALA A 91 15.28 -9.17 14.62
CA ALA A 91 16.51 -8.98 15.40
C ALA A 91 16.24 -8.34 16.78
N ILE A 92 15.38 -7.31 16.83
CA ILE A 92 14.94 -6.68 18.08
C ILE A 92 14.20 -7.71 18.96
N TYR A 93 13.29 -8.49 18.39
CA TYR A 93 12.54 -9.53 19.09
C TYR A 93 13.47 -10.60 19.68
N PHE A 94 14.46 -11.08 18.91
CA PHE A 94 15.47 -12.03 19.40
C PHE A 94 16.28 -11.47 20.56
N LYS A 95 16.67 -10.19 20.48
CA LYS A 95 17.40 -9.51 21.56
C LYS A 95 16.55 -9.31 22.82
N LEU A 96 15.24 -9.07 22.68
CA LEU A 96 14.32 -8.90 23.81
C LEU A 96 13.99 -10.22 24.53
N LYS A 97 14.08 -11.34 23.81
CA LYS A 97 13.81 -12.68 24.35
C LYS A 97 15.05 -13.33 24.99
N SER A 98 16.26 -12.93 24.58
CA SER A 98 17.53 -13.39 25.15
C SER A 98 17.91 -12.61 26.40
#